data_AF-A0A1B6LPL2-F1
#
_entry.id   AF-A0A1B6LPL2-F1
#
_cell.length_a   1.000
_cell.length_b   1.000
_cell.length_c   1.000
_cell.angle_alpha   90.00
_cell.angle_beta   90.00
_cell.angle_gamma   90.00
#
_symmetry.space_group_name_H-M   'P 1'
#
loop_
_entity.id
_entity.type
_entity.pdbx_description
1 polymer ?
#
loop_
_entity_poly.entity_id
_entity_poly.type
_entity_poly.pdbx_seq_one_letter_code
_entity_poly.pdbx_strand_id
1 'polypeptide(L)'
;LFSETAGPTILVRKPIVPPRCSGTNCNKLTRQCCQISEEDRIRICSEFHSLGDRDQQRAYIARHIRQYDLRLTNIQRTSNRCKTNYYYLPKDGEEVNVCQTMF
;
A
#
# COMPACT_ATOMS: atom_id res chain seq x y z
N LEU A 1 36.14 7.72 37.95
CA LEU A 1 36.16 6.77 36.80
C LEU A 1 34.78 6.15 36.69
N PHE A 2 33.84 6.81 36.03
CA PHE A 2 32.56 6.20 35.64
C PHE A 2 32.47 6.33 34.13
N SER A 3 32.58 5.20 33.44
CA SER A 3 32.44 5.12 31.99
C SER A 3 30.97 4.86 31.68
N GLU A 4 30.25 5.88 31.22
CA GLU A 4 28.94 5.71 30.58
C GLU A 4 29.16 5.03 29.23
N THR A 5 28.69 3.79 29.12
CA THR A 5 28.61 3.08 27.84
C THR A 5 27.31 3.50 27.17
N ALA A 6 27.42 4.39 26.17
CA ALA A 6 26.30 4.69 25.28
C ALA A 6 25.96 3.41 24.49
N GLY A 7 24.81 2.80 24.83
CA GLY A 7 24.27 1.67 24.07
C GLY A 7 24.02 2.04 22.61
N PRO A 8 23.97 1.04 21.70
CA PRO A 8 23.78 1.31 20.28
C PRO A 8 22.43 1.97 20.03
N THR A 9 22.45 3.24 19.60
CA THR A 9 21.27 3.93 19.07
C THR A 9 20.87 3.25 17.77
N ILE A 10 19.91 2.33 17.83
CA ILE A 10 19.26 1.78 16.64
C ILE A 10 18.56 2.95 15.94
N LEU A 11 19.16 3.46 14.87
CA LEU A 11 18.55 4.45 14.01
C LEU A 11 17.37 3.77 13.29
N VAL A 12 16.19 3.81 13.90
CA VAL A 12 14.94 3.44 13.25
C VAL A 12 14.77 4.40 12.07
N ARG A 13 15.07 3.94 10.86
CA ARG A 13 14.79 4.69 9.64
C ARG A 13 13.29 5.02 9.67
N LYS A 14 12.94 6.31 9.67
CA LYS A 14 11.54 6.73 9.58
C LYS A 14 10.92 6.04 8.35
N PRO A 15 9.78 5.35 8.50
CA PRO A 15 9.10 4.73 7.37
C PRO A 15 8.89 5.77 6.28
N ILE A 16 9.27 5.43 5.03
CA ILE A 16 9.04 6.33 3.89
C ILE A 16 7.57 6.17 3.53
N VAL A 17 6.73 6.92 4.22
CA VAL A 17 5.31 6.96 3.92
C VAL A 17 5.14 7.83 2.66
N PRO A 18 4.64 7.30 1.52
CA PRO A 18 4.51 8.05 0.27
C PRO A 18 3.57 9.26 0.43
N PRO A 19 3.50 10.19 -0.54
CA PRO A 19 2.50 11.25 -0.50
C PRO A 19 1.07 10.69 -0.46
N ARG A 20 0.20 11.28 0.35
CA ARG A 20 -1.22 10.89 0.41
C ARG A 20 -1.89 11.12 -0.95
N CYS A 21 -2.79 10.21 -1.32
CA CYS A 21 -3.61 10.40 -2.51
C CYS A 21 -4.46 11.69 -2.42
N SER A 22 -4.42 12.53 -3.45
CA SER A 22 -5.21 13.77 -3.54
C SER A 22 -6.70 13.56 -3.85
N GLY A 23 -7.14 12.32 -4.11
CA GLY A 23 -8.56 11.97 -4.25
C GLY A 23 -9.24 12.34 -5.59
N THR A 24 -8.75 13.36 -6.31
CA THR A 24 -9.43 13.94 -7.49
C THR A 24 -9.80 12.93 -8.57
N ASN A 25 -8.93 11.96 -8.84
CA ASN A 25 -9.16 10.89 -9.82
C ASN A 25 -9.67 9.58 -9.18
N CYS A 26 -9.52 9.42 -7.87
CA CYS A 26 -9.86 8.18 -7.18
C CYS A 26 -11.35 8.08 -6.88
N ASN A 27 -12.00 9.19 -6.52
CA ASN A 27 -13.45 9.23 -6.30
C ASN A 27 -14.23 8.86 -7.58
N LYS A 28 -13.73 9.25 -8.76
CA LYS A 28 -14.32 8.91 -10.06
C LYS A 28 -14.25 7.41 -10.41
N LEU A 29 -13.34 6.68 -9.76
CA LEU A 29 -13.10 5.25 -9.98
C LEU A 29 -13.62 4.39 -8.81
N THR A 30 -14.58 4.92 -8.04
CA THR A 30 -15.16 4.28 -6.85
C THR A 30 -14.15 3.85 -5.77
N ARG A 31 -12.94 4.45 -5.81
CA ARG A 31 -11.90 4.22 -4.80
C ARG A 31 -12.14 5.15 -3.62
N GLN A 32 -11.94 4.62 -2.43
CA GLN A 32 -12.28 5.27 -1.16
C GLN A 32 -11.01 5.65 -0.38
N CYS A 33 -9.99 6.19 -1.07
CA CYS A 33 -8.70 6.56 -0.45
C CYS A 33 -8.86 7.53 0.73
N CYS A 34 -9.88 8.40 0.70
CA CYS A 34 -10.18 9.35 1.78
C CYS A 34 -10.67 8.69 3.07
N GLN A 35 -11.16 7.44 3.02
CA GLN A 35 -11.63 6.73 4.20
C GLN A 35 -10.50 6.16 5.05
N ILE A 36 -9.29 5.99 4.50
CA ILE A 36 -8.12 5.54 5.25
C ILE A 36 -7.56 6.73 6.03
N SER A 37 -7.46 6.61 7.35
CA SER A 37 -6.86 7.64 8.20
C SER A 37 -5.36 7.81 7.90
N GLU A 38 -4.76 8.94 8.28
CA GLU A 38 -3.31 9.09 8.10
C GLU A 38 -2.54 8.14 9.04
N GLU A 39 -3.10 7.90 10.21
CA GLU A 39 -2.61 6.98 11.23
C GLU A 39 -2.56 5.54 10.71
N ASP A 40 -3.65 5.06 10.08
CA ASP A 40 -3.68 3.73 9.46
C ASP A 40 -2.66 3.61 8.33
N ARG A 41 -2.54 4.66 7.51
CA ARG A 41 -1.59 4.70 6.40
C ARG A 41 -0.14 4.59 6.90
N ILE A 42 0.19 5.35 7.95
CA ILE A 42 1.50 5.29 8.61
C ILE A 42 1.73 3.89 9.20
N ARG A 43 0.73 3.32 9.88
CA ARG A 43 0.82 1.97 10.47
C ARG A 43 1.12 0.91 9.40
N ILE A 44 0.37 0.92 8.31
CA ILE A 44 0.51 -0.05 7.20
C ILE A 44 1.87 0.11 6.52
N CYS A 45 2.31 1.35 6.26
CA CYS A 45 3.63 1.60 5.67
C CYS A 45 4.76 1.19 6.63
N SER A 46 4.61 1.45 7.92
CA SER A 46 5.57 1.05 8.95
C SER A 46 5.69 -0.47 9.05
N GLU A 47 4.56 -1.18 9.03
CA GLU A 47 4.53 -2.65 8.99
C GLU A 47 5.21 -3.18 7.72
N PHE A 48 4.94 -2.59 6.56
CA PHE A 48 5.62 -2.96 5.32
C PHE A 48 7.14 -2.75 5.39
N HIS A 49 7.59 -1.59 5.89
CA HIS A 49 9.01 -1.26 5.98
C HIS A 49 9.75 -2.02 7.09
N SER A 50 9.04 -2.58 8.07
CA SER A 50 9.66 -3.43 9.10
C SER A 50 9.94 -4.86 8.61
N LEU A 51 9.37 -5.25 7.46
CA LEU A 51 9.67 -6.53 6.82
C LEU A 51 11.10 -6.53 6.29
N GLY A 52 11.89 -7.52 6.73
CA GLY A 52 13.34 -7.53 6.54
C GLY A 52 13.80 -7.95 5.14
N ASP A 53 12.99 -8.71 4.40
CA ASP A 53 13.34 -9.18 3.06
C ASP A 53 12.28 -8.82 2.01
N ARG A 54 12.68 -8.88 0.73
CA ARG A 54 11.81 -8.51 -0.40
C ARG A 54 10.65 -9.48 -0.62
N ASP A 55 10.79 -10.73 -0.23
CA ASP A 55 9.77 -11.75 -0.47
C ASP A 55 8.62 -11.59 0.53
N GLN A 56 8.95 -11.27 1.78
CA GLN A 56 7.98 -10.83 2.80
C GLN A 56 7.27 -9.55 2.37
N GLN A 57 7.99 -8.56 1.86
CA GLN A 57 7.39 -7.33 1.31
C GLN A 57 6.44 -7.62 0.14
N ARG A 58 6.83 -8.51 -0.77
CA ARG A 58 5.96 -8.94 -1.89
C ARG A 58 4.73 -9.68 -1.39
N ALA A 59 4.88 -10.61 -0.45
CA ALA A 59 3.77 -11.34 0.15
C ALA A 59 2.83 -10.39 0.89
N TYR A 60 3.37 -9.40 1.60
CA TYR A 60 2.62 -8.35 2.27
C TYR A 60 1.74 -7.60 1.29
N ILE A 61 2.33 -7.02 0.24
CA ILE A 61 1.58 -6.28 -0.79
C ILE A 61 0.57 -7.19 -1.49
N ALA A 62 0.92 -8.46 -1.77
CA ALA A 62 0.03 -9.39 -2.45
C ALA A 62 -1.27 -9.66 -1.67
N ARG A 63 -1.23 -9.67 -0.32
CA ARG A 63 -2.44 -9.78 0.51
C ARG A 63 -3.43 -8.64 0.30
N HIS A 64 -2.93 -7.49 -0.16
CA HIS A 64 -3.72 -6.29 -0.40
C HIS A 64 -4.12 -6.09 -1.87
N ILE A 65 -3.80 -7.05 -2.75
CA ILE A 65 -4.09 -6.95 -4.19
C ILE A 65 -5.06 -8.05 -4.59
N ARG A 66 -6.13 -7.65 -5.26
CA ARG A 66 -7.02 -8.58 -5.98
C ARG A 66 -6.86 -8.38 -7.48
N GLN A 67 -6.79 -9.48 -8.22
CA GLN A 67 -6.74 -9.47 -9.69
C GLN A 67 -8.11 -9.76 -10.26
N TYR A 68 -8.53 -8.94 -11.21
CA TYR A 68 -9.77 -9.15 -11.96
C TYR A 68 -9.49 -9.22 -13.45
N ASP A 69 -10.26 -10.05 -14.14
CA ASP A 69 -10.21 -10.09 -15.59
C ASP A 69 -10.83 -8.82 -16.18
N LEU A 70 -10.16 -8.28 -17.19
CA LEU A 70 -10.69 -7.17 -17.95
C LEU A 70 -11.86 -7.69 -18.79
N ARG A 71 -13.05 -7.10 -18.60
CA ARG A 71 -14.17 -7.32 -19.51
C ARG A 71 -13.82 -6.65 -20.85
N LEU A 72 -13.27 -7.43 -21.77
CA LEU A 72 -12.92 -6.98 -23.11
C LEU A 72 -14.21 -6.69 -23.88
N THR A 73 -14.57 -5.41 -24.02
CA THR A 73 -15.80 -5.00 -24.72
C THR A 73 -15.60 -4.60 -26.18
N ASN A 74 -14.36 -4.61 -26.71
CA ASN A 74 -14.10 -4.23 -28.10
C ASN A 74 -13.12 -5.18 -28.82
N ILE A 75 -13.46 -5.49 -30.08
CA ILE A 75 -12.85 -6.50 -30.96
C ILE A 75 -11.46 -6.08 -31.49
N GLN A 76 -11.00 -4.84 -31.26
CA GLN A 76 -9.67 -4.40 -31.69
C GLN A 76 -8.69 -4.33 -30.51
N ARG A 77 -7.95 -5.43 -30.32
CA ARG A 77 -6.89 -5.57 -29.31
C ARG A 77 -5.65 -4.77 -29.73
N THR A 78 -5.39 -3.66 -29.07
CA THR A 78 -4.05 -3.03 -29.05
C THR A 78 -3.22 -3.45 -27.84
N SER A 79 -3.84 -4.15 -26.87
CA SER A 79 -3.18 -4.58 -25.63
C SER A 79 -3.41 -6.08 -25.37
N ASN A 80 -2.33 -6.76 -24.98
CA ASN A 80 -2.36 -8.14 -24.48
C ASN A 80 -2.72 -8.23 -22.99
N ARG A 81 -2.96 -7.09 -22.33
CA ARG A 81 -3.33 -7.05 -20.92
C ARG A 81 -4.73 -7.64 -20.74
N CYS A 82 -4.84 -8.76 -20.04
CA CYS A 82 -6.10 -9.43 -19.73
C CYS A 82 -6.56 -9.24 -18.27
N LYS A 83 -5.68 -8.76 -17.38
CA LYS A 83 -5.94 -8.62 -15.95
C LYS A 83 -5.71 -7.20 -15.45
N THR A 84 -6.40 -6.85 -14.38
CA THR A 84 -6.22 -5.59 -13.66
C THR A 84 -6.13 -5.80 -12.15
N ASN A 85 -5.23 -5.05 -11.52
CA ASN A 85 -5.04 -5.08 -10.07
C ASN A 85 -5.95 -4.05 -9.41
N TYR A 86 -6.57 -4.45 -8.31
CA TYR A 86 -7.29 -3.59 -7.39
C TYR A 86 -6.60 -3.69 -6.04
N TYR A 87 -6.40 -2.55 -5.39
CA TYR A 87 -5.68 -2.44 -4.14
C TYR A 87 -6.66 -2.22 -3.00
N TYR A 88 -6.43 -2.88 -1.86
CA TYR A 88 -7.30 -2.85 -0.71
C TYR A 88 -6.50 -2.64 0.57
N LEU A 89 -6.97 -1.74 1.43
CA LEU A 89 -6.38 -1.52 2.74
C LEU A 89 -7.41 -1.87 3.84
N PRO A 90 -6.97 -2.52 4.93
CA PRO A 90 -7.85 -2.82 6.04
C PRO A 90 -8.21 -1.55 6.80
N LYS A 91 -9.49 -1.42 7.15
CA LYS A 91 -10.04 -0.38 8.01
C LYS A 91 -11.17 -0.98 8.84
N ASP A 92 -11.05 -0.91 10.17
CA ASP A 92 -12.10 -1.35 11.10
C ASP A 92 -12.62 -2.78 10.84
N GLY A 93 -11.75 -3.68 10.39
CA GLY A 93 -12.09 -5.07 10.05
C GLY A 93 -12.59 -5.29 8.62
N GLU A 94 -12.81 -4.22 7.85
CA GLU A 94 -13.25 -4.25 6.46
C GLU A 94 -12.12 -3.90 5.48
N GLU A 95 -12.28 -4.26 4.21
CA GLU A 95 -11.32 -3.91 3.16
C GLU A 95 -11.82 -2.75 2.29
N VAL A 96 -11.05 -1.67 2.27
CA VAL A 96 -11.38 -0.45 1.51
C VAL A 96 -10.59 -0.43 0.22
N ASN A 97 -11.29 -0.33 -0.91
CA ASN A 97 -10.62 -0.19 -2.21
C ASN A 97 -9.91 1.16 -2.33
N VAL A 98 -8.62 1.13 -2.64
CA VAL A 98 -7.76 2.32 -2.78
C VAL A 98 -6.98 2.31 -4.09
N CYS A 99 -6.29 3.42 -4.36
CA CYS A 99 -5.31 3.46 -5.45
C CYS A 99 -3.95 2.94 -4.99
N GLN A 100 -3.10 2.60 -5.96
CA GLN A 100 -1.74 2.12 -5.71
C GLN A 100 -0.88 3.12 -4.92
N THR A 101 -1.13 4.44 -5.03
CA THR A 101 -0.38 5.49 -4.33
C THR A 101 -0.53 5.45 -2.80
N MET A 102 -1.47 4.66 -2.28
CA MET A 102 -1.62 4.45 -0.84
C MET A 102 -0.60 3.44 -0.28
N PHE A 103 0.19 2.79 -1.15
CA PHE A 103 1.36 1.97 -0.85
C PHE A 103 2.63 2.68 -1.33
#